data_AF-A0A830BKY2-F1
#
_entry.id   AF-A0A830BKY2-F1
#
_cell.length_a   1.000
_cell.length_b   1.000
_cell.length_c   1.000
_cell.angle_alpha   90.00
_cell.angle_beta   90.00
_cell.angle_gamma   90.00
#
_symmetry.space_group_name_H-M   'P 1'
#
loop_
_entity.id
_entity.type
_entity.pdbx_description
1 polymer ?
#
loop_
_entity_poly.entity_id
_entity_poly.type
_entity_poly.pdbx_seq_one_letter_code
_entity_poly.pdbx_strand_id
1 'polypeptide(L)'
;MTGVVALLSEYVVATIEAASDSWGLSISFISVILLPIVGNASEHAGAIIFAFKNKLDITLGVDLGSATQIAMFVVPLSVLVSWIIGVRMDLNFNLLETSALALSILDGTSQFLKGLVLLLCYLVIGACFFVFRVLSTITR
;
A
#
# COMPACT_ATOMS: atom_id res chain seq x y z
N MET A 1 -19.08 -14.43 -1.79
CA MET A 1 -17.65 -14.03 -1.74
C MET A 1 -17.47 -12.68 -1.03
N THR A 2 -18.12 -11.61 -1.47
CA THR A 2 -18.04 -10.28 -0.82
C THR A 2 -18.39 -10.29 0.67
N GLY A 3 -19.47 -10.97 1.08
CA GLY A 3 -19.83 -11.07 2.52
C GLY A 3 -18.79 -11.80 3.37
N VAL A 4 -18.10 -12.81 2.80
CA VAL A 4 -17.01 -13.52 3.48
C VAL A 4 -15.79 -12.62 3.59
N VAL A 5 -15.45 -11.89 2.52
CA VAL A 5 -14.36 -10.91 2.54
C VAL A 5 -14.62 -9.81 3.57
N ALA A 6 -15.84 -9.27 3.64
CA ALA A 6 -16.20 -8.26 4.63
C ALA A 6 -16.01 -8.75 6.08
N LEU A 7 -16.47 -9.97 6.37
CA LEU A 7 -16.31 -10.60 7.69
C LEU A 7 -14.83 -10.84 8.04
N LEU A 8 -14.04 -11.34 7.09
CA LEU A 8 -12.59 -11.52 7.28
C LEU A 8 -11.88 -10.17 7.44
N SER A 9 -12.26 -9.14 6.69
CA SER A 9 -11.69 -7.79 6.81
C SER A 9 -11.95 -7.19 8.18
N GLU A 10 -13.13 -7.40 8.77
CA GLU A 10 -13.42 -6.96 10.13
C GLU A 10 -12.50 -7.64 11.15
N TYR A 11 -12.31 -8.96 11.04
CA TYR A 11 -11.36 -9.69 11.90
C TYR A 11 -9.92 -9.20 11.71
N VAL A 12 -9.48 -8.97 10.47
CA VAL A 12 -8.13 -8.47 10.20
C VAL A 12 -7.93 -7.12 10.88
N VAL A 13 -8.84 -6.16 10.68
CA VAL A 13 -8.75 -4.83 11.29
C VAL A 13 -8.72 -4.91 12.82
N ALA A 14 -9.56 -5.74 13.42
CA ALA A 14 -9.60 -5.94 14.88
C ALA A 14 -8.29 -6.52 15.44
N THR A 15 -7.51 -7.26 14.63
CA THR A 15 -6.24 -7.85 15.06
C THR A 15 -5.00 -6.98 14.82
N ILE A 16 -5.11 -5.86 14.09
CA ILE A 16 -3.96 -5.02 13.74
C ILE A 16 -3.23 -4.51 14.98
N GLU A 17 -3.96 -4.01 15.98
CA GLU A 17 -3.37 -3.42 17.18
C GLU A 17 -2.65 -4.49 18.03
N ALA A 18 -3.31 -5.64 18.24
CA ALA A 18 -2.74 -6.78 18.94
C ALA A 18 -1.51 -7.37 18.21
N ALA A 19 -1.54 -7.43 16.88
CA ALA A 19 -0.40 -7.85 16.08
C ALA A 19 0.76 -6.85 16.18
N SER A 20 0.46 -5.55 16.17
CA SER A 20 1.43 -4.47 16.36
C SER A 20 2.20 -4.63 17.68
N ASP A 21 1.48 -4.96 18.77
CA ASP A 21 2.09 -5.09 20.09
C ASP A 21 2.82 -6.42 20.27
N SER A 22 2.26 -7.52 19.74
CA SER A 22 2.91 -8.83 19.83
C SER A 22 4.16 -8.95 18.96
N TRP A 23 4.17 -8.33 17.77
CA TRP A 23 5.29 -8.42 16.82
C TRP A 23 6.26 -7.24 16.93
N GLY A 24 5.92 -6.21 17.72
CA GLY A 24 6.72 -5.00 17.86
C GLY A 24 6.78 -4.13 16.59
N LEU A 25 5.82 -4.28 15.67
CA LEU A 25 5.78 -3.56 14.38
C LEU A 25 4.81 -2.39 14.46
N SER A 26 5.11 -1.22 13.87
CA SER A 26 4.15 -0.09 13.89
C SER A 26 2.84 -0.44 13.20
N ILE A 27 1.75 0.11 13.73
CA ILE A 27 0.44 0.10 13.08
C ILE A 27 0.57 0.65 11.66
N SER A 28 1.35 1.74 11.47
CA SER A 28 1.64 2.29 10.15
C SER A 28 2.37 1.30 9.22
N PHE A 29 3.36 0.54 9.70
CA PHE A 29 4.01 -0.49 8.88
C PHE A 29 3.05 -1.61 8.48
N ILE A 30 2.23 -2.09 9.41
CA ILE A 30 1.24 -3.13 9.13
C ILE A 30 0.21 -2.63 8.10
N SER A 31 -0.30 -1.42 8.28
CA SER A 31 -1.36 -0.86 7.43
C SER A 31 -0.87 -0.37 6.05
N VAL A 32 0.33 0.21 5.97
CA VAL A 32 0.85 0.82 4.73
C VAL A 32 1.67 -0.16 3.89
N ILE A 33 2.35 -1.15 4.51
CA ILE A 33 3.22 -2.09 3.79
C ILE A 33 2.60 -3.48 3.72
N LEU A 34 2.28 -4.10 4.86
CA LEU A 34 1.82 -5.51 4.88
C LEU A 34 0.43 -5.67 4.27
N LEU A 35 -0.53 -4.81 4.65
CA LEU A 35 -1.92 -4.94 4.24
C LEU A 35 -2.10 -4.83 2.71
N PRO A 36 -1.49 -3.85 2.00
CA PRO A 36 -1.60 -3.76 0.55
C PRO A 36 -0.90 -4.90 -0.19
N ILE A 37 0.21 -5.44 0.35
CA ILE A 37 0.87 -6.61 -0.25
C ILE A 37 -0.09 -7.80 -0.29
N VAL A 38 -0.76 -8.09 0.83
CA VAL A 38 -1.71 -9.21 0.92
C VAL A 38 -2.97 -8.94 0.11
N GLY A 39 -3.53 -7.72 0.22
CA GLY A 39 -4.74 -7.32 -0.48
C GLY A 39 -4.60 -7.39 -2.01
N ASN A 40 -3.43 -7.04 -2.53
CA ASN A 40 -3.16 -6.99 -3.97
C ASN A 40 -2.31 -8.19 -4.45
N ALA A 41 -2.07 -9.19 -3.60
CA ALA A 41 -1.19 -10.32 -3.91
C ALA A 41 -1.63 -11.08 -5.18
N SER A 42 -2.94 -11.26 -5.36
CA SER A 42 -3.50 -11.94 -6.53
C SER A 42 -3.26 -11.14 -7.82
N GLU A 43 -3.37 -9.81 -7.76
CA GLU A 43 -3.13 -8.93 -8.91
C GLU A 43 -1.65 -8.91 -9.26
N HIS A 44 -0.77 -8.73 -8.27
CA HIS A 44 0.68 -8.79 -8.46
C HIS A 44 1.15 -10.14 -9.02
N ALA A 45 0.61 -11.26 -8.51
CA ALA A 45 0.93 -12.58 -9.04
C ALA A 45 0.54 -12.71 -10.52
N GLY A 46 -0.65 -12.20 -10.89
CA GLY A 46 -1.09 -12.13 -12.28
C GLY A 46 -0.16 -11.27 -13.14
N ALA A 47 0.16 -10.06 -12.68
CA ALA A 47 1.05 -9.11 -13.35
C ALA A 47 2.44 -9.72 -13.62
N ILE A 48 3.01 -10.43 -12.64
CA ILE A 48 4.29 -11.15 -12.75
C ILE A 48 4.19 -12.28 -13.79
N ILE A 49 3.12 -13.09 -13.76
CA ILE A 49 2.91 -14.17 -14.74
C ILE A 49 2.82 -13.59 -16.16
N PHE A 50 2.11 -12.48 -16.36
CA PHE A 50 2.02 -11.82 -17.67
C PHE A 50 3.36 -11.22 -18.12
N ALA A 51 4.16 -10.71 -17.18
CA ALA A 51 5.50 -10.21 -17.45
C ALA A 51 6.42 -11.35 -17.94
N PHE A 52 6.39 -12.52 -17.28
CA PHE A 52 7.13 -13.70 -17.74
C PHE A 52 6.69 -14.22 -19.12
N LYS A 53 5.43 -13.98 -19.50
CA LYS A 53 4.91 -14.28 -20.84
C LYS A 53 5.24 -13.19 -21.87
N ASN A 54 6.11 -12.25 -21.53
CA ASN A 54 6.51 -11.12 -22.36
C ASN A 54 5.32 -10.23 -22.80
N LYS A 55 4.27 -10.17 -21.98
CA LYS A 55 3.07 -9.34 -22.20
C LYS A 55 3.11 -8.11 -21.30
N LEU A 56 4.16 -7.30 -21.44
CA LEU A 56 4.39 -6.13 -20.59
C LEU A 56 3.26 -5.11 -20.65
N ASP A 57 2.60 -4.94 -21.81
CA ASP A 57 1.45 -4.03 -21.93
C ASP A 57 0.28 -4.45 -21.02
N ILE A 58 0.08 -5.76 -20.83
CA ILE A 58 -0.97 -6.29 -19.95
C ILE A 58 -0.57 -6.10 -18.49
N THR A 59 0.68 -6.39 -18.14
CA THR A 59 1.23 -6.15 -16.79
C THR A 59 1.07 -4.69 -16.39
N LEU A 60 1.54 -3.76 -17.23
CA LEU A 60 1.42 -2.32 -16.98
C LEU A 60 -0.04 -1.87 -16.95
N GLY A 61 -0.90 -2.44 -17.79
CA GLY A 61 -2.33 -2.14 -17.79
C GLY A 61 -3.04 -2.55 -16.50
N VAL A 62 -2.70 -3.72 -15.93
CA VAL A 62 -3.25 -4.19 -14.65
C VAL A 62 -2.77 -3.30 -13.50
N ASP A 63 -1.46 -3.04 -13.43
CA ASP A 63 -0.86 -2.29 -12.33
C ASP A 63 -1.30 -0.81 -12.34
N LEU A 64 -1.24 -0.14 -13.50
CA LEU A 64 -1.69 1.25 -13.64
C LEU A 64 -3.20 1.39 -13.49
N GLY A 65 -3.97 0.41 -13.95
CA GLY A 65 -5.43 0.39 -13.80
C GLY A 65 -5.83 0.34 -12.32
N SER A 66 -5.26 -0.60 -11.56
CA SER A 66 -5.51 -0.73 -10.11
C SER A 66 -5.07 0.54 -9.35
N ALA A 67 -3.87 1.06 -9.62
CA ALA A 67 -3.39 2.30 -8.99
C ALA A 67 -4.30 3.51 -9.29
N THR A 68 -4.73 3.67 -10.55
CA THR A 68 -5.62 4.77 -10.95
C THR A 68 -6.98 4.65 -10.29
N GLN A 69 -7.54 3.43 -10.19
CA GLN A 69 -8.81 3.19 -9.51
C GLN A 69 -8.74 3.52 -8.02
N ILE A 70 -7.66 3.13 -7.35
CA ILE A 70 -7.46 3.46 -5.93
C ILE A 70 -7.39 4.98 -5.75
N ALA A 71 -6.58 5.66 -6.56
CA ALA A 71 -6.35 7.10 -6.44
C ALA A 71 -7.59 7.94 -6.78
N MET A 72 -8.30 7.61 -7.86
CA MET A 72 -9.41 8.43 -8.37
C MET A 72 -10.77 8.07 -7.80
N PHE A 73 -10.94 6.86 -7.26
CA PHE A 73 -12.24 6.39 -6.77
C PHE A 73 -12.20 5.95 -5.31
N VAL A 74 -11.34 5.00 -4.96
CA VAL A 74 -11.39 4.37 -3.62
C VAL A 74 -11.04 5.36 -2.51
N VAL A 75 -9.95 6.14 -2.66
CA VAL A 75 -9.53 7.12 -1.65
C VAL A 75 -10.55 8.25 -1.50
N PRO A 76 -11.00 8.93 -2.58
CA PRO A 76 -12.04 9.96 -2.46
C PRO A 76 -13.35 9.45 -1.86
N LEU A 77 -13.81 8.26 -2.26
CA LEU A 77 -15.01 7.66 -1.71
C LEU A 77 -14.86 7.37 -0.21
N SER A 78 -13.69 6.90 0.22
CA SER A 78 -13.42 6.63 1.64
C SER A 78 -13.48 7.90 2.49
N VAL A 79 -12.99 9.03 1.96
CA VAL A 79 -13.09 10.35 2.62
C VAL A 79 -14.55 10.78 2.74
N LEU A 80 -15.34 10.66 1.66
CA LEU A 80 -16.76 11.00 1.67
C LEU A 80 -17.57 10.14 2.66
N VAL A 81 -17.33 8.83 2.66
CA VAL A 81 -17.98 7.90 3.60
C VAL A 81 -17.60 8.25 5.04
N SER A 82 -16.33 8.56 5.30
CA SER A 82 -15.85 8.97 6.62
C SER A 82 -16.58 10.23 7.12
N TRP A 83 -16.80 11.22 6.26
CA TRP A 83 -17.56 12.42 6.62
C TRP A 83 -19.03 12.11 6.95
N ILE A 84 -19.66 11.18 6.23
CA ILE A 84 -21.06 10.76 6.49
C ILE A 84 -21.19 10.10 7.87
N ILE A 85 -20.21 9.28 8.28
CA ILE A 85 -20.19 8.62 9.59
C ILE A 85 -19.61 9.50 10.71
N GLY A 86 -19.32 10.78 10.43
CA GLY A 86 -18.82 11.75 11.40
C GLY A 86 -17.34 11.61 11.77
N VAL A 87 -16.57 10.81 11.01
CA VAL A 87 -15.12 10.65 11.20
C VAL A 87 -14.39 11.66 10.32
N ARG A 88 -13.52 12.45 10.94
CA ARG A 88 -12.65 13.40 10.22
C ARG A 88 -11.49 12.64 9.56
N MET A 89 -11.65 12.35 8.27
CA MET A 89 -10.61 11.84 7.39
C MET A 89 -10.25 12.93 6.38
N ASP A 90 -8.97 13.24 6.27
CA ASP A 90 -8.42 14.22 5.35
C ASP A 90 -7.38 13.52 4.45
N LEU A 91 -7.11 14.05 3.25
CA LEU A 91 -6.01 13.57 2.38
C LEU A 91 -4.63 14.09 2.85
N ASN A 92 -4.46 14.31 4.15
CA ASN A 92 -3.20 14.79 4.72
C ASN A 92 -2.26 13.61 5.00
N PHE A 93 -1.59 13.16 3.95
CA PHE A 93 -0.56 12.13 4.03
C PHE A 93 0.70 12.66 4.70
N ASN A 94 1.42 11.81 5.44
CA ASN A 94 2.71 12.20 6.01
C ASN A 94 3.72 12.56 4.92
N LEU A 95 4.76 13.33 5.28
CA LEU A 95 5.81 13.74 4.33
C LEU A 95 6.48 12.53 3.64
N LEU A 96 6.65 11.42 4.35
CA LEU A 96 7.18 10.17 3.82
C LEU A 96 6.23 9.53 2.79
N GLU A 97 4.93 9.53 3.06
CA GLU A 97 3.91 8.95 2.17
C GLU A 97 3.76 9.81 0.90
N THR A 98 3.72 11.13 1.07
CA THR A 98 3.60 12.08 -0.05
C THR A 98 4.83 12.03 -0.96
N SER A 99 6.04 11.95 -0.37
CA SER A 99 7.28 11.86 -1.16
C SER A 99 7.41 10.51 -1.88
N ALA A 100 7.01 9.40 -1.26
CA ALA A 100 6.94 8.09 -1.91
C ALA A 100 6.01 8.08 -3.12
N LEU A 101 4.81 8.65 -2.98
CA LEU A 101 3.84 8.78 -4.07
C LEU A 101 4.37 9.65 -5.22
N ALA A 102 4.99 10.78 -4.89
CA ALA A 102 5.58 11.68 -5.89
C ALA A 102 6.72 11.02 -6.68
N LEU A 103 7.60 10.27 -5.99
CA LEU A 103 8.72 9.57 -6.63
C LEU A 103 8.25 8.47 -7.59
N SER A 104 7.12 7.81 -7.29
CA SER A 104 6.54 6.76 -8.12
C SER A 104 6.09 7.23 -9.51
N ILE A 105 5.86 8.54 -9.71
CA ILE A 105 5.27 9.10 -10.93
C ILE A 105 6.36 9.67 -11.87
N LEU A 106 7.57 9.91 -11.37
CA LEU A 106 8.57 10.75 -12.03
C LEU A 106 9.26 10.16 -13.27
N ASP A 107 8.99 8.91 -13.68
CA ASP A 107 9.70 8.34 -14.84
C ASP A 107 8.87 7.33 -15.67
N GLY A 108 8.51 7.73 -16.90
CA GLY A 108 7.58 7.02 -17.80
C GLY A 108 8.22 6.04 -18.79
N THR A 109 9.46 5.59 -18.56
CA THR A 109 10.13 4.63 -19.46
C THR A 109 10.57 3.38 -18.69
N SER A 110 10.07 2.21 -19.09
CA SER A 110 10.40 0.93 -18.44
C SER A 110 11.73 0.40 -18.95
N GLN A 111 12.78 0.54 -18.14
CA GLN A 111 14.05 -0.16 -18.31
C GLN A 111 14.25 -1.08 -17.11
N PHE A 112 14.88 -2.25 -17.30
CA PHE A 112 15.16 -3.20 -16.20
C PHE A 112 15.82 -2.52 -14.99
N LEU A 113 16.75 -1.58 -15.25
CA LEU A 113 17.43 -0.80 -14.23
C LEU A 113 16.47 0.08 -13.42
N LYS A 114 15.44 0.65 -14.06
CA LYS A 114 14.42 1.48 -13.41
C LYS A 114 13.49 0.63 -12.54
N GLY A 115 13.10 -0.55 -13.01
CA GLY A 115 12.35 -1.52 -12.20
C GLY A 115 13.11 -1.93 -10.93
N LEU A 116 14.43 -2.14 -11.03
CA LEU A 116 15.27 -2.40 -9.87
C LEU A 116 15.33 -1.20 -8.90
N VAL A 117 15.46 0.03 -9.41
CA VAL A 117 15.46 1.25 -8.59
C VAL A 117 14.12 1.45 -7.86
N LEU A 118 12.99 1.22 -8.54
CA LEU A 118 11.65 1.27 -7.93
C LEU A 118 11.50 0.23 -6.80
N LEU A 119 11.99 -1.00 -7.03
CA LEU A 119 11.99 -2.05 -6.01
C LEU A 119 12.89 -1.68 -4.81
N LEU A 120 14.08 -1.15 -5.06
CA LEU A 120 14.96 -0.67 -3.99
C LEU A 120 14.33 0.49 -3.21
N CYS A 121 13.67 1.43 -3.89
CA CYS A 121 12.95 2.52 -3.26
C CYS A 121 11.82 1.98 -2.36
N TYR A 122 11.04 1.01 -2.83
CA TYR A 122 10.01 0.34 -2.04
C TYR A 122 10.59 -0.33 -0.78
N LEU A 123 11.72 -1.03 -0.91
CA LEU A 123 12.41 -1.63 0.24
C LEU A 123 12.91 -0.58 1.24
N VAL A 124 13.46 0.55 0.77
CA VAL A 124 13.91 1.64 1.63
C VAL A 124 12.73 2.28 2.36
N ILE A 125 11.61 2.55 1.68
CA ILE A 125 10.40 3.08 2.30
C ILE A 125 9.88 2.09 3.36
N GLY A 126 9.80 0.80 3.03
CA GLY A 126 9.43 -0.25 3.98
C GLY A 126 10.34 -0.29 5.20
N ALA A 127 11.66 -0.18 5.01
CA ALA A 127 12.64 -0.10 6.09
C ALA A 127 12.45 1.18 6.92
N CYS A 128 12.14 2.33 6.31
CA CYS A 128 11.82 3.57 7.03
C CYS A 128 10.59 3.39 7.93
N PHE A 129 9.50 2.81 7.44
CA PHE A 129 8.30 2.55 8.25
C PHE A 129 8.54 1.52 9.37
N PHE A 130 9.41 0.55 9.12
CA PHE A 130 9.84 -0.43 10.13
C PHE A 130 10.65 0.24 11.25
N VAL A 131 11.63 1.08 10.89
CA VAL A 131 12.51 1.79 11.85
C VAL A 131 11.78 2.95 12.55
N PHE A 132 10.77 3.56 11.94
CA PHE A 132 10.03 4.68 12.55
C PHE A 132 9.41 4.31 13.92
N ARG A 133 9.02 3.03 14.14
CA ARG A 133 8.61 2.56 15.47
C ARG A 133 9.78 2.56 16.46
N VAL A 134 10.96 2.08 16.05
CA VAL A 134 12.15 2.01 16.90
C VAL A 134 12.46 3.38 17.50
N LEU A 135 12.42 4.44 16.68
CA LEU A 135 12.67 5.80 17.17
C LEU A 135 11.58 6.28 18.15
N SER A 136 10.29 5.99 17.86
CA SER A 136 9.17 6.37 18.74
C SER A 136 9.13 5.61 20.08
N THR A 137 9.65 4.38 20.12
CA THR A 137 9.75 3.58 21.35
C THR A 137 10.96 3.96 22.21
N ILE A 138 12.07 4.44 21.62
CA ILE A 138 13.27 4.88 22.35
C ILE A 138 13.09 6.27 22.98
N THR A 139 12.16 7.08 22.46
CA THR A 139 11.90 8.46 22.93
C THR A 139 10.78 8.53 23.99
N ARG A 140 10.35 7.38 24.53
CA ARG A 140 9.40 7.24 25.64
C ARG A 140 10.06 6.47 26.78
#